data_AF-A0A2G5P5Y1-F1
#
_entry.id   AF-A0A2G5P5Y1-F1
#
_cell.length_a   1.000
_cell.length_b   1.000
_cell.length_c   1.000
_cell.angle_alpha   90.00
_cell.angle_beta   90.00
_cell.angle_gamma   90.00
#
_symmetry.space_group_name_H-M   'P 1'
#
loop_
_entity.id
_entity.type
_entity.pdbx_description
1 polymer ?
#
loop_
_entity_poly.entity_id
_entity_poly.type
_entity_poly.pdbx_seq_one_letter_code
_entity_poly.pdbx_strand_id
1 'polypeptide(L)'
;MEAELETPVGAPEQVAEDEPAKAKKSKKRKKAKKSEAPPVSALNHMTRRTRMLLLAWLAITAAIALALAMWNASLTQSSWDLVGTALLLGIGVTCVLATGAVIRNSHSAALVALASQIFVVCLAGYFWMVDLRSPFGQMRGVTGVALAVGAIALCWVVYLSRYAVGALSKAGVVVVALFPLAGLGQFWIQNQFLPNSSIPLVDVTTELVALGSTGPIIHLQATTTLHNRGSFQVDVAAGLTRIVTYPKTTLHEPATPENVASHLNPVGSQISSYREIPISPAEARLVFARAGTLGGYLPPGSTSTTTAVIDIDSRDVRLVSLDSTVVAITHRSVRDTRTCYPPQRSLTQDPEGFFGESMETHDFVDGKTLCVELQLASRGAVEELVFDNPLLRVYTMVQAPPGMVAPFLIPFFGTQESLDDPMSALGSSTRIENANPSSVLGSSAEYAPSDADITAGG
;
A
#
# COMPACT_ATOMS: atom_id res chain seq x y z
N MET A 1 -41.35 21.15 -4.63
CA MET A 1 -41.23 22.47 -5.30
C MET A 1 -41.05 22.18 -6.76
N GLU A 2 -42.18 22.02 -7.44
CA GLU A 2 -42.28 21.93 -8.89
C GLU A 2 -42.49 23.34 -9.44
N ALA A 3 -41.87 23.63 -10.57
CA ALA A 3 -42.19 24.78 -11.39
C ALA A 3 -42.13 24.35 -12.86
N GLU A 4 -43.26 23.87 -13.37
CA GLU A 4 -43.64 24.07 -14.76
C GLU A 4 -44.14 25.51 -14.91
N LEU A 5 -43.80 26.17 -16.03
CA LEU A 5 -44.70 27.13 -16.66
C LEU A 5 -44.32 27.32 -18.15
N GLU A 6 -45.15 26.72 -19.00
CA GLU A 6 -45.83 27.30 -20.16
C GLU A 6 -45.03 28.12 -21.21
N THR A 7 -45.01 27.54 -22.43
CA THR A 7 -45.14 28.31 -23.69
C THR A 7 -46.58 28.83 -23.81
N PRO A 8 -46.93 29.78 -24.72
CA PRO A 8 -47.44 29.29 -26.02
C PRO A 8 -47.47 30.28 -27.22
N VAL A 9 -47.82 29.68 -28.39
CA VAL A 9 -48.63 30.19 -29.53
C VAL A 9 -48.03 31.19 -30.55
N GLY A 10 -48.16 30.80 -31.83
CA GLY A 10 -48.31 31.73 -32.97
C GLY A 10 -48.02 31.11 -34.34
N ALA A 11 -49.02 30.49 -34.97
CA ALA A 11 -48.96 29.81 -36.28
C ALA A 11 -49.25 30.77 -37.48
N PRO A 12 -49.69 30.31 -38.67
CA PRO A 12 -48.87 29.96 -39.86
C PRO A 12 -49.27 30.75 -41.13
N GLU A 13 -48.53 30.62 -42.24
CA GLU A 13 -49.11 30.90 -43.57
C GLU A 13 -48.51 30.01 -44.68
N GLN A 14 -49.42 29.51 -45.53
CA GLN A 14 -49.25 28.52 -46.60
C GLN A 14 -48.94 29.20 -47.96
N VAL A 15 -48.92 28.36 -49.01
CA VAL A 15 -49.18 28.64 -50.45
C VAL A 15 -47.90 28.79 -51.28
N ALA A 16 -47.71 28.18 -52.45
CA ALA A 16 -48.24 27.01 -53.16
C ALA A 16 -47.31 26.80 -54.38
N GLU A 17 -47.48 25.66 -55.04
CA GLU A 17 -46.84 25.17 -56.27
C GLU A 17 -46.69 26.16 -57.44
N ASP A 18 -45.63 25.97 -58.24
CA ASP A 18 -45.79 25.75 -59.69
C ASP A 18 -44.49 25.23 -60.35
N GLU A 19 -44.59 24.06 -60.98
CA GLU A 19 -43.76 23.57 -62.10
C GLU A 19 -44.53 23.86 -63.41
N PRO A 20 -44.06 23.66 -64.67
CA PRO A 20 -42.82 23.04 -65.14
C PRO A 20 -42.16 23.68 -66.41
N ALA A 21 -41.11 23.00 -66.90
CA ALA A 21 -40.82 22.68 -68.31
C ALA A 21 -39.70 23.41 -69.10
N LYS A 22 -38.67 22.58 -69.37
CA LYS A 22 -38.01 22.31 -70.67
C LYS A 22 -36.98 23.30 -71.27
N ALA A 23 -35.72 22.89 -71.09
CA ALA A 23 -34.75 22.52 -72.13
C ALA A 23 -34.26 23.57 -73.16
N LYS A 24 -32.95 23.87 -73.12
CA LYS A 24 -32.04 23.68 -74.27
C LYS A 24 -30.55 23.71 -73.89
N LYS A 25 -29.81 22.82 -74.56
CA LYS A 25 -28.38 22.51 -74.49
C LYS A 25 -27.46 23.71 -74.78
N SER A 26 -26.33 23.84 -74.08
CA SER A 26 -25.00 23.42 -74.59
C SER A 26 -23.81 24.07 -73.84
N LYS A 27 -22.67 23.37 -73.89
CA LYS A 27 -21.28 23.80 -73.63
C LYS A 27 -20.73 23.83 -72.18
N LYS A 28 -20.35 22.63 -71.74
CA LYS A 28 -18.92 22.20 -71.59
C LYS A 28 -18.01 23.18 -70.81
N ARG A 29 -17.86 22.94 -69.51
CA ARG A 29 -16.54 23.05 -68.84
C ARG A 29 -16.41 22.00 -67.74
N LYS A 30 -15.59 20.99 -68.06
CA LYS A 30 -15.06 19.99 -67.13
C LYS A 30 -14.47 20.71 -65.91
N LYS A 31 -15.01 20.47 -64.71
CA LYS A 31 -14.23 20.54 -63.47
C LYS A 31 -14.01 19.11 -63.01
N ALA A 32 -12.74 18.73 -63.04
CA ALA A 32 -12.26 17.41 -62.73
C ALA A 32 -12.77 16.97 -61.35
N LYS A 33 -13.52 15.88 -61.34
CA LYS A 33 -13.69 15.01 -60.17
C LYS A 33 -12.27 14.60 -59.78
N LYS A 34 -11.71 15.22 -58.75
CA LYS A 34 -10.47 14.78 -58.12
C LYS A 34 -10.78 13.41 -57.55
N SER A 35 -10.49 12.38 -58.34
CA SER A 35 -10.47 10.99 -57.91
C SER A 35 -9.40 10.93 -56.84
N GLU A 36 -9.80 11.11 -55.59
CA GLU A 36 -9.00 10.75 -54.44
C GLU A 36 -8.78 9.24 -54.53
N ALA A 37 -7.57 8.85 -54.96
CA ALA A 37 -7.18 7.47 -54.98
C ALA A 37 -7.39 6.88 -53.58
N PRO A 38 -7.86 5.64 -53.44
CA PRO A 38 -8.01 5.02 -52.12
C PRO A 38 -6.65 5.09 -51.41
N PRO A 39 -6.60 5.55 -50.14
CA PRO A 39 -5.34 5.70 -49.44
C PRO A 39 -4.68 4.33 -49.32
N VAL A 40 -3.60 4.12 -50.07
CA VAL A 40 -2.83 2.88 -50.06
C VAL A 40 -2.43 2.59 -48.62
N SER A 41 -2.78 1.41 -48.10
CA SER A 41 -2.42 0.99 -46.73
C SER A 41 -0.93 1.25 -46.51
N ALA A 42 -0.58 2.15 -45.58
CA ALA A 42 0.78 2.66 -45.43
C ALA A 42 1.84 1.57 -45.15
N LEU A 43 1.42 0.41 -44.62
CA LEU A 43 2.26 -0.77 -44.39
C LEU A 43 2.57 -1.62 -45.64
N ASN A 44 1.92 -1.39 -46.79
CA ASN A 44 2.22 -2.13 -48.03
C ASN A 44 3.62 -1.80 -48.59
N HIS A 45 4.22 -0.69 -48.16
CA HIS A 45 5.56 -0.29 -48.56
C HIS A 45 6.67 -0.91 -47.68
N MET A 46 6.33 -1.63 -46.61
CA MET A 46 7.30 -2.35 -45.78
C MET A 46 7.78 -3.64 -46.47
N THR A 47 9.07 -3.95 -46.31
CA THR A 47 9.63 -5.21 -46.80
C THR A 47 8.99 -6.41 -46.10
N ARG A 48 8.80 -7.52 -46.81
CA ARG A 48 8.17 -8.74 -46.24
C ARG A 48 8.86 -9.22 -44.96
N ARG A 49 10.20 -9.06 -44.87
CA ARG A 49 10.99 -9.40 -43.67
C ARG A 49 10.67 -8.50 -42.48
N THR A 50 10.59 -7.18 -42.66
CA THR A 50 10.26 -6.25 -41.56
C THR A 50 8.83 -6.42 -41.08
N ARG A 51 7.89 -6.74 -41.99
CA ARG A 51 6.51 -7.07 -41.63
C ARG A 51 6.42 -8.36 -40.80
N MET A 52 7.19 -9.39 -41.14
CA MET A 52 7.25 -10.62 -40.33
C MET A 52 7.88 -10.39 -38.96
N LEU A 53 8.93 -9.55 -38.87
CA LEU A 53 9.52 -9.17 -37.59
C LEU A 53 8.53 -8.39 -36.71
N LEU A 54 7.79 -7.44 -37.27
CA LEU A 54 6.76 -6.69 -36.56
C LEU A 54 5.66 -7.63 -36.04
N LEU A 55 5.21 -8.58 -36.85
CA LEU A 55 4.19 -9.56 -36.47
C LEU A 55 4.68 -10.46 -35.33
N ALA A 56 5.89 -10.99 -35.43
CA ALA A 56 6.48 -11.81 -34.37
C ALA A 56 6.62 -11.01 -33.06
N TRP A 57 7.06 -9.75 -33.16
CA TRP A 57 7.18 -8.86 -32.01
C TRP A 57 5.84 -8.56 -31.34
N LEU A 58 4.82 -8.21 -32.13
CA LEU A 58 3.46 -7.94 -31.62
C LEU A 58 2.84 -9.19 -30.98
N ALA A 59 3.08 -10.38 -31.55
CA ALA A 59 2.59 -11.63 -30.97
C ALA A 59 3.29 -11.98 -29.64
N ILE A 60 4.61 -11.81 -29.56
CA ILE A 60 5.37 -12.05 -28.32
C ILE A 60 4.92 -11.06 -27.22
N THR A 61 4.83 -9.77 -27.55
CA THR A 61 4.39 -8.75 -26.58
C THR A 61 2.94 -8.96 -26.14
N ALA A 62 2.05 -9.38 -27.03
CA ALA A 62 0.68 -9.78 -26.68
C ALA A 62 0.66 -10.96 -25.69
N ALA A 63 1.43 -12.02 -25.98
CA ALA A 63 1.50 -13.20 -25.13
C ALA A 63 2.02 -12.87 -23.72
N ILE A 64 3.08 -12.08 -23.62
CA ILE A 64 3.64 -11.65 -22.33
C ILE A 64 2.63 -10.80 -21.56
N ALA A 65 2.01 -9.80 -22.19
CA ALA A 65 1.05 -8.92 -21.52
C ALA A 65 -0.21 -9.68 -21.04
N LEU A 66 -0.71 -10.63 -21.82
CA LEU A 66 -1.84 -11.48 -21.43
C LEU A 66 -1.47 -12.46 -20.32
N ALA A 67 -0.27 -13.05 -20.35
CA ALA A 67 0.22 -13.90 -19.27
C ALA A 67 0.35 -13.12 -17.96
N LEU A 68 0.92 -11.91 -18.01
CA LEU A 68 0.98 -11.00 -16.86
C LEU A 68 -0.42 -10.61 -16.38
N ALA A 69 -1.38 -10.37 -17.29
CA ALA A 69 -2.76 -10.07 -16.90
C ALA A 69 -3.42 -11.25 -16.18
N MET A 70 -3.24 -12.49 -16.67
CA MET A 70 -3.78 -13.69 -16.03
C MET A 70 -3.16 -13.93 -14.65
N TRP A 71 -1.84 -13.75 -14.51
CA TRP A 71 -1.19 -13.85 -13.20
C TRP A 71 -1.65 -12.73 -12.27
N ASN A 72 -1.74 -11.49 -12.76
CA ASN A 72 -2.26 -10.40 -11.94
C ASN A 72 -3.70 -10.67 -11.48
N ALA A 73 -4.52 -11.32 -12.32
CA ALA A 73 -5.87 -11.77 -11.97
C ALA A 73 -5.89 -12.92 -10.95
N SER A 74 -4.85 -13.75 -10.85
CA SER A 74 -4.78 -14.76 -9.77
C SER A 74 -4.32 -14.17 -8.44
N LEU A 75 -3.70 -12.99 -8.46
CA LEU A 75 -3.24 -12.26 -7.27
C LEU A 75 -4.23 -11.21 -6.78
N THR A 76 -5.24 -10.86 -7.58
CA THR A 76 -6.23 -9.84 -7.22
C THR A 76 -7.01 -10.25 -5.98
N GLN A 77 -6.80 -9.52 -4.88
CA GLN A 77 -7.59 -9.67 -3.65
C GLN A 77 -8.49 -8.44 -3.41
N SER A 78 -8.22 -7.33 -4.10
CA SER A 78 -8.98 -6.09 -3.99
C SER A 78 -9.59 -5.66 -5.33
N SER A 79 -10.64 -4.84 -5.28
CA SER A 79 -11.24 -4.21 -6.46
C SER A 79 -10.26 -3.29 -7.22
N TRP A 80 -9.16 -2.89 -6.58
CA TRP A 80 -8.13 -2.03 -7.15
C TRP A 80 -7.15 -2.80 -8.04
N ASP A 81 -6.83 -4.05 -7.69
CA ASP A 81 -5.94 -4.92 -8.46
C ASP A 81 -6.53 -5.27 -9.84
N LEU A 82 -7.87 -5.25 -9.95
CA LEU A 82 -8.63 -5.45 -11.19
C LEU A 82 -8.30 -4.41 -12.26
N VAL A 83 -7.89 -3.20 -11.87
CA VAL A 83 -7.52 -2.14 -12.83
C VAL A 83 -6.14 -2.40 -13.43
N GLY A 84 -5.17 -2.85 -12.62
CA GLY A 84 -3.87 -3.30 -13.12
C GLY A 84 -4.02 -4.47 -14.10
N THR A 85 -4.92 -5.40 -13.78
CA THR A 85 -5.29 -6.51 -14.67
C THR A 85 -5.95 -6.00 -15.95
N ALA A 86 -6.94 -5.10 -15.86
CA ALA A 86 -7.62 -4.53 -17.02
C ALA A 86 -6.66 -3.76 -17.94
N LEU A 87 -5.67 -3.07 -17.37
CA LEU A 87 -4.61 -2.40 -18.10
C LEU A 87 -3.74 -3.39 -18.88
N LEU A 88 -3.18 -4.39 -18.20
CA LEU A 88 -2.36 -5.42 -18.84
C LEU A 88 -3.13 -6.16 -19.93
N LEU A 89 -4.41 -6.44 -19.67
CA LEU A 89 -5.33 -7.05 -20.63
C LEU A 89 -5.58 -6.11 -21.83
N GLY A 90 -5.77 -4.82 -21.60
CA GLY A 90 -5.87 -3.80 -22.64
C GLY A 90 -4.62 -3.70 -23.52
N ILE A 91 -3.43 -3.76 -22.92
CA ILE A 91 -2.16 -3.83 -23.66
C ILE A 91 -2.10 -5.11 -24.50
N GLY A 92 -2.44 -6.26 -23.92
CA GLY A 92 -2.50 -7.54 -24.65
C GLY A 92 -3.47 -7.50 -25.83
N VAL A 93 -4.70 -7.03 -25.60
CA VAL A 93 -5.75 -6.92 -26.63
C VAL A 93 -5.35 -5.95 -27.73
N THR A 94 -4.76 -4.80 -27.41
CA THR A 94 -4.29 -3.86 -28.43
C THR A 94 -3.16 -4.45 -29.29
N CYS A 95 -2.26 -5.24 -28.71
CA CYS A 95 -1.24 -5.98 -29.48
C CYS A 95 -1.85 -7.09 -30.37
N VAL A 96 -2.88 -7.81 -29.90
CA VAL A 96 -3.62 -8.79 -30.71
C VAL A 96 -4.35 -8.11 -31.87
N LEU A 97 -5.04 -6.99 -31.60
CA LEU A 97 -5.71 -6.20 -32.61
C LEU A 97 -4.72 -5.62 -33.64
N ALA A 98 -3.56 -5.14 -33.19
CA ALA A 98 -2.48 -4.70 -34.08
C ALA A 98 -1.99 -5.84 -34.98
N THR A 99 -1.80 -7.05 -34.42
CA THR A 99 -1.42 -8.24 -35.17
C THR A 99 -2.45 -8.56 -36.25
N GLY A 100 -3.73 -8.61 -35.89
CA GLY A 100 -4.84 -8.85 -36.82
C GLY A 100 -4.95 -7.76 -37.91
N ALA A 101 -4.76 -6.50 -37.54
CA ALA A 101 -4.77 -5.35 -38.44
C ALA A 101 -3.61 -5.42 -39.46
N VAL A 102 -2.42 -5.83 -39.02
CA VAL A 102 -1.24 -6.04 -39.87
C VAL A 102 -1.40 -7.26 -40.77
N ILE A 103 -1.99 -8.37 -40.30
CA ILE A 103 -2.28 -9.55 -41.15
C ILE A 103 -3.30 -9.18 -42.24
N ARG A 104 -4.41 -8.54 -41.87
CA ARG A 104 -5.48 -8.11 -42.78
C ARG A 104 -5.12 -6.92 -43.66
N ASN A 105 -3.93 -6.33 -43.46
CA ASN A 105 -3.44 -5.20 -44.26
C ASN A 105 -4.36 -3.96 -44.22
N SER A 106 -5.02 -3.77 -43.07
CA SER A 106 -6.00 -2.71 -42.86
C SER A 106 -5.39 -1.31 -42.88
N HIS A 107 -6.19 -0.30 -43.23
CA HIS A 107 -5.74 1.09 -43.32
C HIS A 107 -5.26 1.67 -41.97
N SER A 108 -5.80 1.17 -40.85
CA SER A 108 -5.44 1.61 -39.49
C SER A 108 -4.29 0.82 -38.86
N ALA A 109 -3.72 -0.17 -39.56
CA ALA A 109 -2.70 -1.07 -38.99
C ALA A 109 -1.47 -0.34 -38.42
N ALA A 110 -1.02 0.73 -39.07
CA ALA A 110 0.12 1.53 -38.59
C ALA A 110 -0.21 2.28 -37.30
N LEU A 111 -1.43 2.83 -37.19
CA LEU A 111 -1.87 3.57 -36.01
C LEU A 111 -2.10 2.63 -34.81
N VAL A 112 -2.74 1.48 -35.03
CA VAL A 112 -3.00 0.50 -33.97
C VAL A 112 -1.70 -0.13 -33.47
N ALA A 113 -0.76 -0.45 -34.37
CA ALA A 113 0.56 -0.94 -33.99
C ALA A 113 1.39 0.14 -33.26
N LEU A 114 1.33 1.40 -33.69
CA LEU A 114 2.02 2.49 -33.01
C LEU A 114 1.48 2.69 -31.59
N ALA A 115 0.16 2.70 -31.42
CA ALA A 115 -0.48 2.82 -30.10
C ALA A 115 -0.10 1.65 -29.18
N SER A 116 -0.10 0.41 -29.69
CA SER A 116 0.27 -0.77 -28.89
C SER A 116 1.74 -0.71 -28.43
N GLN A 117 2.66 -0.25 -29.28
CA GLN A 117 4.06 -0.10 -28.89
C GLN A 117 4.28 1.03 -27.86
N ILE A 118 3.52 2.13 -27.94
CA ILE A 118 3.55 3.18 -26.90
C ILE A 118 3.16 2.58 -25.54
N PHE A 119 2.11 1.75 -25.50
CA PHE A 119 1.72 1.08 -24.26
C PHE A 119 2.81 0.16 -23.70
N VAL A 120 3.54 -0.57 -24.55
CA VAL A 120 4.68 -1.41 -24.12
C VAL A 120 5.82 -0.56 -23.54
N VAL A 121 6.11 0.61 -24.13
CA VAL A 121 7.10 1.56 -23.58
C VAL A 121 6.66 2.07 -22.22
N CYS A 122 5.39 2.46 -22.06
CA CYS A 122 4.84 2.89 -20.77
C CYS A 122 4.93 1.77 -19.72
N LEU A 123 4.63 0.52 -20.10
CA LEU A 123 4.76 -0.63 -19.20
C LEU A 123 6.21 -0.84 -18.77
N ALA A 124 7.19 -0.72 -19.69
CA ALA A 124 8.61 -0.80 -19.33
C ALA A 124 9.04 0.31 -18.37
N GLY A 125 8.53 1.53 -18.58
CA GLY A 125 8.73 2.64 -17.64
C GLY A 125 8.13 2.37 -16.25
N TYR A 126 6.99 1.69 -16.19
CA TYR A 126 6.38 1.26 -14.93
C TYR A 126 7.25 0.22 -14.20
N PHE A 127 7.77 -0.80 -14.89
CA PHE A 127 8.74 -1.75 -14.31
C PHE A 127 9.95 -1.04 -13.72
N TRP A 128 10.51 -0.06 -14.42
CA TRP A 128 11.63 0.72 -13.92
C TRP A 128 11.28 1.58 -12.70
N MET A 129 10.09 2.18 -12.67
CA MET A 129 9.61 2.93 -11.50
C MET A 129 9.45 2.03 -10.26
N VAL A 130 8.95 0.80 -10.45
CA VAL A 130 8.83 -0.20 -9.37
C VAL A 130 10.20 -0.63 -8.88
N ASP A 131 11.17 -0.84 -9.78
CA ASP A 131 12.56 -1.18 -9.44
C ASP A 131 13.28 -0.05 -8.68
N LEU A 132 13.00 1.21 -8.99
CA LEU A 132 13.56 2.33 -8.22
C LEU A 132 13.09 2.33 -6.76
N ARG A 133 11.95 1.70 -6.46
CA ARG A 133 11.42 1.53 -5.11
C ARG A 133 11.87 0.22 -4.47
N SER A 134 12.41 -0.73 -5.23
CA SER A 134 12.84 -2.01 -4.68
C SER A 134 14.11 -1.85 -3.81
N PRO A 135 14.25 -2.66 -2.75
CA PRO A 135 15.45 -2.66 -1.93
C PRO A 135 16.68 -3.11 -2.72
N PHE A 136 16.50 -4.06 -3.64
CA PHE A 136 17.53 -4.58 -4.52
C PHE A 136 17.21 -4.20 -5.96
N GLY A 137 18.09 -3.39 -6.57
CA GLY A 137 17.94 -3.00 -7.96
C GLY A 137 18.11 -4.21 -8.87
N GLN A 138 17.03 -4.65 -9.52
CA GLN A 138 17.03 -5.78 -10.44
C GLN A 138 17.35 -5.36 -11.88
N MET A 139 18.19 -4.33 -12.06
CA MET A 139 18.61 -3.83 -13.38
C MET A 139 19.28 -4.91 -14.25
N ARG A 140 19.89 -5.94 -13.64
CA ARG A 140 20.44 -7.11 -14.35
C ARG A 140 19.46 -8.28 -14.48
N GLY A 141 18.31 -8.22 -13.82
CA GLY A 141 17.26 -9.22 -13.79
C GLY A 141 16.03 -8.80 -14.59
N VAL A 142 14.84 -8.89 -13.98
CA VAL A 142 13.55 -8.67 -14.65
C VAL A 142 13.42 -7.24 -15.19
N THR A 143 13.82 -6.24 -14.41
CA THR A 143 13.77 -4.82 -14.82
C THR A 143 14.62 -4.57 -16.05
N GLY A 144 15.81 -5.16 -16.13
CA GLY A 144 16.68 -5.07 -17.31
C GLY A 144 16.03 -5.63 -18.58
N VAL A 145 15.39 -6.80 -18.48
CA VAL A 145 14.65 -7.41 -19.60
C VAL A 145 13.47 -6.54 -20.02
N ALA A 146 12.69 -6.01 -19.07
CA ALA A 146 11.57 -5.12 -19.34
C ALA A 146 12.02 -3.84 -20.05
N LEU A 147 13.14 -3.23 -19.61
CA LEU A 147 13.72 -2.05 -20.24
C LEU A 147 14.24 -2.35 -21.66
N ALA A 148 14.86 -3.51 -21.89
CA ALA A 148 15.29 -3.92 -23.22
C ALA A 148 14.08 -4.09 -24.17
N VAL A 149 13.00 -4.71 -23.69
CA VAL A 149 11.74 -4.83 -24.43
C VAL A 149 11.14 -3.46 -24.73
N GLY A 150 11.14 -2.55 -23.75
CA GLY A 150 10.72 -1.15 -23.92
C GLY A 150 11.56 -0.39 -24.96
N ALA A 151 12.88 -0.57 -24.96
CA ALA A 151 13.76 0.05 -25.95
C ALA A 151 13.48 -0.47 -27.37
N ILE A 152 13.24 -1.77 -27.54
CA ILE A 152 12.85 -2.36 -28.83
C ILE A 152 11.49 -1.82 -29.28
N ALA A 153 10.52 -1.70 -28.37
CA ALA A 153 9.23 -1.09 -28.66
C ALA A 153 9.37 0.38 -29.08
N LEU A 154 10.23 1.15 -28.42
CA LEU A 154 10.53 2.54 -28.79
C LEU A 154 11.12 2.65 -30.20
N CYS A 155 12.04 1.75 -30.56
CA CYS A 155 12.55 1.66 -31.93
C CYS A 155 11.43 1.42 -32.95
N TRP A 156 10.46 0.56 -32.63
CA TRP A 156 9.28 0.34 -33.47
C TRP A 156 8.37 1.58 -33.53
N VAL A 157 8.16 2.30 -32.42
CA VAL A 157 7.39 3.57 -32.43
C VAL A 157 8.03 4.58 -33.40
N VAL A 158 9.35 4.79 -33.30
CA VAL A 158 10.08 5.69 -34.19
C VAL A 158 9.98 5.24 -35.64
N TYR A 159 10.11 3.94 -35.91
CA TYR A 159 10.01 3.39 -37.26
C TYR A 159 8.59 3.54 -37.86
N LEU A 160 7.56 3.18 -37.09
CA LEU A 160 6.15 3.22 -37.50
C LEU A 160 5.63 4.66 -37.63
N SER A 161 6.18 5.61 -36.89
CA SER A 161 5.80 7.03 -36.95
C SER A 161 5.92 7.60 -38.37
N ARG A 162 6.88 7.10 -39.17
CA ARG A 162 7.09 7.51 -40.58
C ARG A 162 5.96 7.07 -41.51
N TYR A 163 5.27 5.98 -41.17
CA TYR A 163 4.17 5.44 -41.95
C TYR A 163 2.80 5.94 -41.48
N ALA A 164 2.74 6.55 -40.28
CA ALA A 164 1.51 7.13 -39.72
C ALA A 164 1.28 8.62 -40.10
N VAL A 165 2.23 9.25 -40.82
CA VAL A 165 2.27 10.71 -41.10
C VAL A 165 1.05 11.24 -41.88
N GLY A 166 0.26 10.38 -42.53
CA GLY A 166 -0.89 10.79 -43.35
C GLY A 166 -2.27 10.76 -42.69
N ALA A 167 -2.44 10.15 -41.51
CA ALA A 167 -3.76 9.77 -41.00
C ALA A 167 -4.29 10.61 -39.80
N LEU A 168 -3.45 11.38 -39.12
CA LEU A 168 -3.83 12.34 -38.08
C LEU A 168 -2.76 13.44 -38.00
N SER A 169 -3.14 14.67 -37.63
CA SER A 169 -2.15 15.71 -37.30
C SER A 169 -1.20 15.16 -36.23
N LYS A 170 0.11 15.37 -36.39
CA LYS A 170 1.14 14.84 -35.47
C LYS A 170 0.84 15.17 -33.99
N ALA A 171 0.12 16.26 -33.73
CA ALA A 171 -0.35 16.66 -32.41
C ALA A 171 -1.58 15.86 -31.93
N GLY A 172 -2.52 15.52 -32.82
CA GLY A 172 -3.75 14.81 -32.45
C GLY A 172 -3.52 13.39 -31.93
N VAL A 173 -2.58 12.64 -32.52
CA VAL A 173 -2.24 11.29 -32.04
C VAL A 173 -1.64 11.35 -30.63
N VAL A 174 -0.76 12.32 -30.39
CA VAL A 174 -0.09 12.51 -29.09
C VAL A 174 -1.10 12.93 -28.03
N VAL A 175 -2.01 13.85 -28.33
CA VAL A 175 -3.06 14.30 -27.39
C VAL A 175 -4.06 13.18 -27.09
N VAL A 176 -4.48 12.42 -28.10
CA VAL A 176 -5.41 11.28 -27.91
C VAL A 176 -4.75 10.14 -27.15
N ALA A 177 -3.43 9.94 -27.27
CA ALA A 177 -2.69 8.96 -26.46
C ALA A 177 -2.40 9.47 -25.03
N LEU A 178 -2.22 10.78 -24.84
CA LEU A 178 -1.96 11.40 -23.54
C LEU A 178 -3.19 11.44 -22.64
N PHE A 179 -4.40 11.59 -23.19
CA PHE A 179 -5.62 11.68 -22.36
C PHE A 179 -5.88 10.40 -21.54
N PRO A 180 -5.80 9.20 -22.13
CA PRO A 180 -5.85 7.95 -21.36
C PRO A 180 -4.71 7.83 -20.37
N LEU A 181 -3.48 8.24 -20.74
CA LEU A 181 -2.31 8.20 -19.83
C LEU A 181 -2.44 9.14 -18.64
N ALA A 182 -2.98 10.35 -18.85
CA ALA A 182 -3.23 11.32 -17.79
C ALA A 182 -4.36 10.86 -16.88
N GLY A 183 -5.46 10.32 -17.45
CA GLY A 183 -6.52 9.68 -16.68
C GLY A 183 -6.02 8.48 -15.87
N LEU A 184 -5.12 7.68 -16.45
CA LEU A 184 -4.48 6.56 -15.77
C LEU A 184 -3.54 7.01 -14.65
N GLY A 185 -2.74 8.04 -14.90
CA GLY A 185 -1.82 8.62 -13.93
C GLY A 185 -2.58 9.25 -12.76
N GLN A 186 -3.64 9.99 -13.04
CA GLN A 186 -4.51 10.57 -12.01
C GLN A 186 -5.20 9.47 -11.19
N PHE A 187 -5.72 8.44 -11.85
CA PHE A 187 -6.33 7.29 -11.18
C PHE A 187 -5.30 6.53 -10.32
N TRP A 188 -4.10 6.30 -10.85
CA TRP A 188 -2.99 5.66 -10.12
C TRP A 188 -2.56 6.48 -8.90
N ILE A 189 -2.43 7.81 -9.05
CA ILE A 189 -2.09 8.70 -7.93
C ILE A 189 -3.14 8.60 -6.83
N GLN A 190 -4.42 8.70 -7.20
CA GLN A 190 -5.52 8.77 -6.23
C GLN A 190 -5.78 7.44 -5.53
N ASN A 191 -5.62 6.32 -6.25
CA ASN A 191 -6.09 5.03 -5.77
C ASN A 191 -5.00 4.04 -5.40
N GLN A 192 -3.75 4.29 -5.82
CA GLN A 192 -2.64 3.39 -5.53
C GLN A 192 -1.43 4.12 -4.94
N PHE A 193 -1.19 5.39 -5.25
CA PHE A 193 -0.05 6.11 -4.66
C PHE A 193 -0.40 6.72 -3.30
N LEU A 194 -1.46 7.53 -3.22
CA LEU A 194 -1.84 8.23 -1.99
C LEU A 194 -2.17 7.29 -0.82
N PRO A 195 -2.97 6.22 -1.00
CA PRO A 195 -3.22 5.25 0.07
C PRO A 195 -1.94 4.58 0.57
N ASN A 196 -0.99 4.34 -0.31
CA ASN A 196 0.18 3.51 -0.02
C ASN A 196 1.42 4.32 0.36
N SER A 197 1.34 5.64 0.35
CA SER A 197 2.38 6.57 0.81
C SER A 197 1.97 7.32 2.08
N SER A 198 0.71 7.21 2.50
CA SER A 198 0.26 7.76 3.77
C SER A 198 0.65 6.83 4.93
N ILE A 199 1.30 7.42 5.94
CA ILE A 199 1.52 6.80 7.25
C ILE A 199 0.16 6.45 7.86
N PRO A 200 -0.01 5.28 8.49
CA PRO A 200 -1.25 4.92 9.14
C PRO A 200 -1.58 5.94 10.24
N LEU A 201 -2.79 6.50 10.17
CA LEU A 201 -3.30 7.51 11.10
C LEU A 201 -4.24 6.84 12.09
N VAL A 202 -3.67 6.13 13.06
CA VAL A 202 -4.42 5.50 14.15
C VAL A 202 -4.13 6.23 15.46
N ASP A 203 -5.17 6.75 16.08
CA ASP A 203 -5.09 7.30 17.42
C ASP A 203 -5.22 6.15 18.42
N VAL A 204 -4.19 5.94 19.23
CA VAL A 204 -4.21 5.04 20.38
C VAL A 204 -4.51 5.89 21.60
N THR A 205 -5.56 5.55 22.34
CA THR A 205 -5.86 6.19 23.62
C THR A 205 -5.99 5.14 24.70
N THR A 206 -5.47 5.44 25.87
CA THR A 206 -5.55 4.57 27.04
C THR A 206 -6.19 5.33 28.20
N GLU A 207 -6.99 4.62 28.99
CA GLU A 207 -7.65 5.16 30.16
C GLU A 207 -7.58 4.15 31.31
N LEU A 208 -7.30 4.66 32.51
CA LEU A 208 -7.38 3.91 33.76
C LEU A 208 -8.40 4.57 34.68
N VAL A 209 -9.44 3.83 35.05
CA VAL A 209 -10.55 4.35 35.86
C VAL A 209 -10.83 3.39 37.02
N ALA A 210 -10.97 3.93 38.23
CA ALA A 210 -11.43 3.15 39.38
C ALA A 210 -12.93 2.86 39.26
N LEU A 211 -13.29 1.57 39.29
CA LEU A 211 -14.68 1.10 39.31
C LEU A 211 -15.27 1.10 40.73
N GLY A 212 -14.41 1.02 41.73
CA GLY A 212 -14.77 0.91 43.14
C GLY A 212 -13.69 0.15 43.92
N SER A 213 -13.96 -0.13 45.19
CA SER A 213 -13.04 -0.86 46.05
C SER A 213 -13.75 -1.89 46.93
N THR A 214 -13.02 -2.96 47.24
CA THR A 214 -13.40 -3.97 48.23
C THR A 214 -12.34 -3.99 49.32
N GLY A 215 -12.57 -3.23 50.40
CA GLY A 215 -11.56 -3.02 51.44
C GLY A 215 -10.35 -2.26 50.87
N PRO A 216 -9.10 -2.75 51.04
CA PRO A 216 -7.91 -2.08 50.49
C PRO A 216 -7.71 -2.34 48.99
N ILE A 217 -8.50 -3.23 48.38
CA ILE A 217 -8.38 -3.61 46.96
C ILE A 217 -9.18 -2.63 46.11
N ILE A 218 -8.54 -1.95 45.17
CA ILE A 218 -9.20 -1.09 44.19
C ILE A 218 -9.32 -1.86 42.87
N HIS A 219 -10.52 -1.87 42.31
CA HIS A 219 -10.83 -2.46 41.01
C HIS A 219 -10.63 -1.39 39.94
N LEU A 220 -9.62 -1.55 39.08
CA LEU A 220 -9.31 -0.62 38.00
C LEU A 220 -9.75 -1.18 36.65
N GLN A 221 -10.53 -0.40 35.92
CA GLN A 221 -10.80 -0.63 34.50
C GLN A 221 -9.69 0.02 33.66
N ALA A 222 -8.97 -0.82 32.93
CA ALA A 222 -8.06 -0.41 31.88
C ALA A 222 -8.77 -0.50 30.54
N THR A 223 -8.83 0.63 29.83
CA THR A 223 -9.44 0.73 28.51
C THR A 223 -8.37 1.18 27.51
N THR A 224 -8.24 0.44 26.42
CA THR A 224 -7.46 0.84 25.25
C THR A 224 -8.41 1.03 24.09
N THR A 225 -8.37 2.19 23.42
CA THR A 225 -9.11 2.42 22.20
C THR A 225 -8.17 2.73 21.04
N LEU A 226 -8.47 2.15 19.89
CA LEU A 226 -7.80 2.37 18.62
C LEU A 226 -8.81 3.01 17.68
N HIS A 227 -8.53 4.22 17.20
CA HIS A 227 -9.40 4.92 16.26
C HIS A 227 -8.66 5.24 14.97
N ASN A 228 -9.15 4.74 13.84
CA ASN A 228 -8.55 5.04 12.55
C ASN A 228 -9.10 6.37 12.00
N ARG A 229 -8.29 7.42 12.07
CA ARG A 229 -8.58 8.75 11.52
C ARG A 229 -8.20 8.88 10.06
N GLY A 230 -7.48 7.90 9.53
CA GLY A 230 -7.10 7.84 8.14
C GLY A 230 -8.29 7.60 7.22
N SER A 231 -8.09 7.94 5.95
CA SER A 231 -9.02 7.62 4.86
C SER A 231 -8.88 6.19 4.34
N PHE A 232 -7.93 5.42 4.88
CA PHE A 232 -7.57 4.09 4.41
C PHE A 232 -7.64 3.06 5.53
N GLN A 233 -7.93 1.82 5.15
CA GLN A 233 -7.88 0.70 6.09
C GLN A 233 -6.44 0.52 6.58
N VAL A 234 -6.30 0.13 7.84
CA VAL A 234 -5.01 -0.12 8.50
C VAL A 234 -5.01 -1.55 9.03
N ASP A 235 -3.93 -2.28 8.76
CA ASP A 235 -3.72 -3.59 9.37
C ASP A 235 -2.92 -3.42 10.66
N VAL A 236 -3.45 -3.99 11.73
CA VAL A 236 -2.81 -4.07 13.03
C VAL A 236 -1.91 -5.30 13.02
N ALA A 237 -0.65 -5.06 12.68
CA ALA A 237 0.35 -6.12 12.56
C ALA A 237 0.69 -6.74 13.92
N ALA A 238 0.77 -5.92 14.97
CA ALA A 238 0.93 -6.36 16.34
C ALA A 238 0.34 -5.33 17.31
N GLY A 239 -0.12 -5.79 18.46
CA GLY A 239 -0.54 -4.93 19.56
C GLY A 239 -0.06 -5.50 20.89
N LEU A 240 0.21 -4.64 21.85
CA LEU A 240 0.58 -5.03 23.19
C LEU A 240 0.01 -4.02 24.18
N THR A 241 -0.84 -4.49 25.08
CA THR A 241 -1.30 -3.73 26.22
C THR A 241 -0.69 -4.32 27.47
N ARG A 242 -0.07 -3.49 28.30
CA ARG A 242 0.63 -3.87 29.51
C ARG A 242 0.22 -2.95 30.66
N ILE A 243 0.04 -3.52 31.84
CA ILE A 243 -0.15 -2.77 33.07
C ILE A 243 0.90 -3.17 34.08
N VAL A 244 1.61 -2.17 34.58
CA VAL A 244 2.62 -2.31 35.62
C VAL A 244 2.25 -1.47 36.84
N THR A 245 2.71 -1.91 38.00
CA THR A 245 2.55 -1.20 39.26
C THR A 245 3.90 -0.82 39.84
N TYR A 246 3.95 0.32 40.54
CA TYR A 246 5.12 0.81 41.24
C TYR A 246 4.84 0.85 42.74
N PRO A 247 5.76 0.34 43.58
CA PRO A 247 5.55 0.28 45.01
C PRO A 247 5.65 1.66 45.68
N LYS A 248 5.11 1.80 46.89
CA LYS A 248 5.28 3.01 47.72
C LYS A 248 6.70 3.23 48.23
N THR A 249 7.54 2.20 48.20
CA THR A 249 8.93 2.25 48.70
C THR A 249 9.91 2.90 47.72
N THR A 250 9.44 3.36 46.54
CA THR A 250 10.29 4.03 45.55
C THR A 250 10.98 5.25 46.15
N LEU A 251 12.31 5.30 46.02
CA LEU A 251 13.10 6.42 46.51
C LEU A 251 12.90 7.67 45.66
N HIS A 252 12.99 8.82 46.29
CA HIS A 252 12.86 10.12 45.66
C HIS A 252 14.18 10.58 45.04
N GLU A 253 14.14 11.08 43.81
CA GLU A 253 15.27 11.66 43.11
C GLU A 253 15.08 13.19 42.97
N PRO A 254 15.87 14.01 43.70
CA PRO A 254 15.68 15.45 43.70
C PRO A 254 15.93 16.07 42.33
N ALA A 255 15.26 17.19 42.04
CA ALA A 255 15.35 17.93 40.78
C ALA A 255 16.64 18.76 40.67
N THR A 256 17.78 18.09 40.77
CA THR A 256 19.07 18.72 40.51
C THR A 256 19.28 18.92 39.00
N PRO A 257 20.04 19.94 38.58
CA PRO A 257 20.36 20.14 37.17
C PRO A 257 20.96 18.89 36.51
N GLU A 258 21.79 18.14 37.25
CA GLU A 258 22.44 16.91 36.77
C GLU A 258 21.42 15.79 36.51
N ASN A 259 20.45 15.61 37.42
CA ASN A 259 19.43 14.58 37.29
C ASN A 259 18.44 14.94 36.17
N VAL A 260 17.99 16.19 36.09
CA VAL A 260 17.12 16.61 34.97
C VAL A 260 17.83 16.46 33.63
N ALA A 261 19.11 16.83 33.54
CA ALA A 261 19.90 16.69 32.31
C ALA A 261 20.12 15.23 31.90
N SER A 262 20.25 14.30 32.86
CA SER A 262 20.45 12.87 32.55
C SER A 262 19.22 12.25 31.87
N HIS A 263 18.01 12.70 32.24
CA HIS A 263 16.75 12.28 31.62
C HIS A 263 16.42 13.03 30.32
N LEU A 264 16.96 14.24 30.11
CA LEU A 264 16.68 15.05 28.92
C LEU A 264 17.73 14.90 27.79
N ASN A 265 18.80 14.14 28.00
CA ASN A 265 19.77 13.90 26.93
C ASN A 265 19.16 13.02 25.80
N PRO A 266 19.74 12.99 24.59
CA PRO A 266 19.15 12.27 23.45
C PRO A 266 18.92 10.77 23.67
N VAL A 267 19.63 10.15 24.62
CA VAL A 267 19.45 8.74 25.00
C VAL A 267 18.42 8.62 26.13
N GLY A 268 18.52 9.44 27.17
CA GLY A 268 17.63 9.48 28.34
C GLY A 268 16.20 9.85 27.95
N SER A 269 16.03 10.79 27.02
CA SER A 269 14.72 11.23 26.52
C SER A 269 13.98 10.13 25.74
N GLN A 270 14.69 9.12 25.24
CA GLN A 270 14.07 7.93 24.63
C GLN A 270 13.67 6.88 25.67
N ILE A 271 14.24 6.93 26.88
CA ILE A 271 14.05 5.92 27.92
C ILE A 271 13.02 6.38 28.95
N SER A 272 13.05 7.65 29.38
CA SER A 272 12.11 8.17 30.38
C SER A 272 12.08 9.69 30.48
N SER A 273 10.96 10.24 30.96
CA SER A 273 10.85 11.63 31.43
C SER A 273 11.44 11.78 32.83
N TYR A 274 12.06 12.93 33.15
CA TYR A 274 12.41 13.26 34.53
C TYR A 274 11.16 13.32 35.43
N ARG A 275 11.23 12.69 36.61
CA ARG A 275 10.20 12.74 37.65
C ARG A 275 10.87 12.74 39.02
N GLU A 276 10.36 13.57 39.93
CA GLU A 276 10.86 13.66 41.32
C GLU A 276 10.78 12.31 42.05
N ILE A 277 9.73 11.54 41.78
CA ILE A 277 9.67 10.13 42.16
C ILE A 277 9.80 9.31 40.88
N PRO A 278 10.97 8.71 40.61
CA PRO A 278 11.25 8.05 39.35
C PRO A 278 10.32 6.85 39.14
N ILE A 279 9.99 6.62 37.87
CA ILE A 279 9.30 5.42 37.41
C ILE A 279 10.40 4.45 36.95
N SER A 280 11.09 3.85 37.92
CA SER A 280 12.24 2.99 37.64
C SER A 280 11.80 1.64 37.05
N PRO A 281 12.33 1.22 35.88
CA PRO A 281 12.02 -0.07 35.30
C PRO A 281 12.27 -1.27 36.23
N ALA A 282 13.26 -1.17 37.12
CA ALA A 282 13.62 -2.23 38.07
C ALA A 282 12.56 -2.44 39.17
N GLU A 283 11.74 -1.42 39.45
CA GLU A 283 10.70 -1.48 40.49
C GLU A 283 9.31 -1.80 39.91
N ALA A 284 9.18 -1.77 38.58
CA ALA A 284 7.95 -2.07 37.88
C ALA A 284 7.56 -3.54 38.10
N ARG A 285 6.35 -3.77 38.59
CA ARG A 285 5.76 -5.11 38.71
C ARG A 285 4.68 -5.29 37.67
N LEU A 286 4.87 -6.24 36.76
CA LEU A 286 3.87 -6.61 35.76
C LEU A 286 2.65 -7.23 36.44
N VAL A 287 1.47 -6.65 36.22
CA VAL A 287 0.19 -7.15 36.75
C VAL A 287 -0.69 -7.68 35.64
N PHE A 288 -0.57 -7.12 34.44
CA PHE A 288 -1.35 -7.55 33.29
C PHE A 288 -0.57 -7.34 32.00
N ALA A 289 -0.68 -8.29 31.07
CA ALA A 289 -0.23 -8.14 29.70
C ALA A 289 -1.19 -8.87 28.76
N ARG A 290 -1.46 -8.27 27.61
CA ARG A 290 -2.26 -8.86 26.54
C ARG A 290 -1.66 -8.48 25.20
N ALA A 291 -1.35 -9.49 24.39
CA ALA A 291 -1.08 -9.30 22.98
C ALA A 291 -2.40 -8.98 22.24
N GLY A 292 -2.37 -8.00 21.35
CA GLY A 292 -3.44 -7.71 20.42
C GLY A 292 -3.53 -8.78 19.32
N THR A 293 -4.70 -8.92 18.71
CA THR A 293 -4.91 -9.85 17.59
C THR A 293 -4.00 -9.52 16.42
N LEU A 294 -3.11 -10.47 16.06
CA LEU A 294 -2.32 -10.44 14.83
C LEU A 294 -3.27 -10.52 13.62
N GLY A 295 -3.10 -9.63 12.65
CA GLY A 295 -3.92 -9.61 11.42
C GLY A 295 -5.32 -9.00 11.59
N GLY A 296 -5.56 -8.27 12.68
CA GLY A 296 -6.75 -7.42 12.79
C GLY A 296 -6.68 -6.23 11.82
N TYR A 297 -7.84 -5.74 11.36
CA TYR A 297 -7.90 -4.55 10.52
C TYR A 297 -8.83 -3.49 11.11
N LEU A 298 -8.49 -2.23 10.89
CA LEU A 298 -9.27 -1.06 11.28
C LEU A 298 -9.72 -0.32 10.02
N PRO A 299 -10.99 -0.44 9.60
CA PRO A 299 -11.55 0.36 8.52
C PRO A 299 -11.43 1.87 8.77
N PRO A 300 -11.48 2.72 7.72
CA PRO A 300 -11.51 4.16 7.85
C PRO A 300 -12.64 4.63 8.80
N GLY A 301 -12.32 5.48 9.78
CA GLY A 301 -13.29 6.01 10.74
C GLY A 301 -13.78 5.01 11.80
N SER A 302 -13.29 3.77 11.77
CA SER A 302 -13.67 2.75 12.76
C SER A 302 -12.93 2.93 14.09
N THR A 303 -13.56 2.43 15.16
CA THR A 303 -12.99 2.39 16.50
C THR A 303 -13.05 0.96 17.02
N SER A 304 -11.95 0.48 17.59
CA SER A 304 -11.89 -0.78 18.34
C SER A 304 -11.51 -0.48 19.78
N THR A 305 -12.27 -1.01 20.73
CA THR A 305 -12.06 -0.81 22.16
C THR A 305 -11.87 -2.14 22.85
N THR A 306 -10.80 -2.23 23.65
CA THR A 306 -10.52 -3.39 24.48
C THR A 306 -10.45 -2.94 25.93
N THR A 307 -11.14 -3.66 26.81
CA THR A 307 -11.13 -3.40 28.24
C THR A 307 -10.58 -4.60 29.01
N ALA A 308 -10.01 -4.32 30.17
CA ALA A 308 -9.62 -5.29 31.18
C ALA A 308 -9.89 -4.69 32.55
N VAL A 309 -10.22 -5.55 33.53
CA VAL A 309 -10.31 -5.15 34.93
C VAL A 309 -9.13 -5.78 35.65
N ILE A 310 -8.43 -4.98 36.44
CA ILE A 310 -7.35 -5.44 37.31
C ILE A 310 -7.62 -5.01 38.75
N ASP A 311 -7.08 -5.78 39.68
CA ASP A 311 -7.18 -5.50 41.10
C ASP A 311 -5.81 -5.08 41.63
N ILE A 312 -5.79 -3.99 42.40
CA ILE A 312 -4.57 -3.48 43.04
C ILE A 312 -4.76 -3.29 44.54
N ASP A 313 -3.72 -3.57 45.33
CA ASP A 313 -3.74 -3.25 46.77
C ASP A 313 -3.21 -1.83 46.99
N SER A 314 -4.09 -0.95 47.45
CA SER A 314 -3.78 0.46 47.74
C SER A 314 -2.71 0.65 48.81
N ARG A 315 -2.42 -0.37 49.64
CA ARG A 315 -1.40 -0.29 50.69
C ARG A 315 0.02 -0.39 50.13
N ASP A 316 0.19 -1.17 49.06
CA ASP A 316 1.50 -1.49 48.49
C ASP A 316 1.80 -0.68 47.23
N VAL A 317 0.75 -0.32 46.48
CA VAL A 317 0.86 0.36 45.18
C VAL A 317 0.81 1.88 45.35
N ARG A 318 1.76 2.57 44.72
CA ARG A 318 1.82 4.03 44.60
C ARG A 318 1.23 4.52 43.28
N LEU A 319 1.55 3.81 42.20
CA LEU A 319 1.23 4.20 40.84
C LEU A 319 0.97 2.94 40.02
N VAL A 320 -0.04 3.02 39.17
CA VAL A 320 -0.32 2.06 38.11
C VAL A 320 -0.06 2.77 36.79
N SER A 321 0.67 2.13 35.89
CA SER A 321 0.86 2.60 34.52
C SER A 321 0.31 1.58 33.54
N LEU A 322 -0.60 2.01 32.70
CA LEU A 322 -1.11 1.30 31.54
C LEU A 322 -0.37 1.82 30.32
N ASP A 323 0.37 0.95 29.65
CA ASP A 323 1.00 1.23 28.37
C ASP A 323 0.32 0.39 27.28
N SER A 324 0.01 1.01 26.15
CA SER A 324 -0.41 0.29 24.96
C SER A 324 0.43 0.70 23.77
N THR A 325 0.99 -0.28 23.06
CA THR A 325 1.77 -0.11 21.84
C THR A 325 1.16 -0.93 20.72
N VAL A 326 1.05 -0.33 19.54
CA VAL A 326 0.51 -0.95 18.33
C VAL A 326 1.46 -0.70 17.17
N VAL A 327 1.74 -1.76 16.41
CA VAL A 327 2.42 -1.69 15.13
C VAL A 327 1.36 -1.75 14.05
N ALA A 328 1.19 -0.64 13.34
CA ALA A 328 0.20 -0.46 12.30
C ALA A 328 0.88 -0.32 10.94
N ILE A 329 0.27 -0.91 9.90
CA ILE A 329 0.67 -0.73 8.51
C ILE A 329 -0.54 -0.30 7.70
N THR A 330 -0.37 0.65 6.78
CA THR A 330 -1.47 0.99 5.85
C THR A 330 -1.77 -0.23 4.98
N HIS A 331 -3.06 -0.58 4.84
CA HIS A 331 -3.51 -1.91 4.45
C HIS A 331 -2.71 -2.51 3.29
N ARG A 332 -2.13 -3.67 3.56
CA ARG A 332 -1.48 -4.51 2.57
C ARG A 332 -1.78 -5.94 2.97
N SER A 333 -2.47 -6.68 2.11
CA SER A 333 -2.91 -8.03 2.44
C SER A 333 -1.73 -8.84 2.98
N VAL A 334 -1.86 -9.34 4.20
CA VAL A 334 -0.87 -10.24 4.78
C VAL A 334 -1.02 -11.56 4.03
N ARG A 335 0.04 -11.97 3.32
CA ARG A 335 0.06 -13.22 2.55
C ARG A 335 0.08 -14.42 3.49
N ASP A 336 0.92 -14.33 4.52
CA ASP A 336 1.10 -15.38 5.51
C ASP A 336 1.71 -14.79 6.80
N THR A 337 1.52 -15.47 7.92
CA THR A 337 2.20 -15.17 9.18
C THR A 337 3.00 -16.38 9.60
N ARG A 338 4.27 -16.19 9.94
CA ARG A 338 5.20 -17.28 10.26
C ARG A 338 5.90 -17.07 11.58
N THR A 339 6.37 -18.15 12.19
CA THR A 339 7.34 -18.06 13.27
C THR A 339 8.73 -17.73 12.72
N CYS A 340 9.55 -17.02 13.49
CA CYS A 340 10.84 -16.53 13.01
C CYS A 340 11.92 -17.62 12.96
N TYR A 341 11.85 -18.58 13.89
CA TYR A 341 12.94 -19.53 14.13
C TYR A 341 12.77 -20.83 13.34
N PRO A 342 13.86 -21.48 12.89
CA PRO A 342 13.78 -22.75 12.18
C PRO A 342 13.37 -23.91 13.12
N PRO A 343 12.42 -24.79 12.71
CA PRO A 343 11.67 -24.73 11.45
C PRO A 343 10.55 -23.68 11.50
N GLN A 344 10.57 -22.72 10.59
CA GLN A 344 9.53 -21.70 10.49
C GLN A 344 8.17 -22.35 10.19
N ARG A 345 7.17 -22.06 11.01
CA ARG A 345 5.80 -22.59 10.87
C ARG A 345 4.89 -21.50 10.34
N SER A 346 3.99 -21.86 9.43
CA SER A 346 3.05 -20.94 8.80
C SER A 346 1.69 -21.05 9.48
N LEU A 347 1.10 -19.92 9.87
CA LEU A 347 -0.24 -19.85 10.46
C LEU A 347 -1.31 -20.39 9.49
N THR A 348 -1.12 -20.19 8.18
CA THR A 348 -2.09 -20.62 7.16
C THR A 348 -1.93 -22.09 6.77
N GLN A 349 -0.71 -22.62 6.73
CA GLN A 349 -0.43 -24.00 6.29
C GLN A 349 -0.33 -25.01 7.44
N ASP A 350 0.17 -24.59 8.60
CA ASP A 350 0.40 -25.42 9.79
C ASP A 350 0.03 -24.62 11.07
N PRO A 351 -1.27 -24.36 11.29
CA PRO A 351 -1.73 -23.54 12.41
C PRO A 351 -1.34 -24.15 13.76
N GLU A 352 -1.41 -25.48 13.91
CA GLU A 352 -1.04 -26.15 15.17
C GLU A 352 0.47 -26.00 15.46
N GLY A 353 1.33 -26.24 14.46
CA GLY A 353 2.77 -26.01 14.60
C GLY A 353 3.11 -24.54 14.86
N PHE A 354 2.39 -23.61 14.21
CA PHE A 354 2.55 -22.18 14.45
C PHE A 354 2.21 -21.80 15.90
N PHE A 355 1.07 -22.26 16.43
CA PHE A 355 0.70 -21.97 17.82
C PHE A 355 1.64 -22.63 18.83
N GLY A 356 2.18 -23.81 18.52
CA GLY A 356 3.23 -24.43 19.34
C GLY A 356 4.49 -23.57 19.42
N GLU A 357 5.05 -23.21 18.27
CA GLU A 357 6.32 -22.48 18.19
C GLU A 357 6.20 -21.02 18.61
N SER A 358 5.10 -20.33 18.29
CA SER A 358 4.92 -18.90 18.61
C SER A 358 4.78 -18.60 20.10
N MET A 359 4.56 -19.63 20.92
CA MET A 359 4.55 -19.54 22.39
C MET A 359 5.91 -19.84 23.01
N GLU A 360 6.88 -20.34 22.24
CA GLU A 360 8.23 -20.61 22.74
C GLU A 360 9.04 -19.32 22.82
N THR A 361 9.75 -19.15 23.94
CA THR A 361 10.62 -18.01 24.14
C THR A 361 12.03 -18.30 23.65
N HIS A 362 12.57 -17.39 22.85
CA HIS A 362 13.92 -17.49 22.30
C HIS A 362 14.84 -16.42 22.89
N ASP A 363 16.14 -16.72 22.92
CA ASP A 363 17.16 -15.77 23.33
C ASP A 363 17.28 -14.63 22.32
N PHE A 364 17.34 -13.39 22.82
CA PHE A 364 17.59 -12.20 22.01
C PHE A 364 18.40 -11.19 22.81
N VAL A 365 19.63 -10.94 22.37
CA VAL A 365 20.60 -10.07 23.07
C VAL A 365 20.67 -10.46 24.56
N ASP A 366 20.12 -9.64 25.45
CA ASP A 366 20.11 -9.83 26.91
C ASP A 366 18.69 -10.10 27.47
N GLY A 367 17.85 -10.78 26.69
CA GLY A 367 16.46 -11.05 27.07
C GLY A 367 15.86 -12.29 26.40
N LYS A 368 14.55 -12.46 26.64
CA LYS A 368 13.73 -13.53 26.07
C LYS A 368 12.63 -12.93 25.23
N THR A 369 12.34 -13.52 24.08
CA THR A 369 11.39 -12.97 23.10
C THR A 369 10.50 -14.03 22.50
N LEU A 370 9.28 -13.61 22.17
CA LEU A 370 8.45 -14.29 21.18
C LEU A 370 8.65 -13.57 19.84
N CYS A 371 8.60 -14.29 18.73
CA CYS A 371 8.85 -13.69 17.43
C CYS A 371 7.89 -14.20 16.37
N VAL A 372 7.29 -13.24 15.63
CA VAL A 372 6.44 -13.51 14.47
C VAL A 372 6.88 -12.69 13.27
N GLU A 373 6.75 -13.26 12.08
CA GLU A 373 7.01 -12.64 10.79
C GLU A 373 5.72 -12.53 10.00
N LEU A 374 5.36 -11.32 9.56
CA LEU A 374 4.27 -11.09 8.65
C LEU A 374 4.86 -10.94 7.25
N GLN A 375 4.50 -11.86 6.36
CA GLN A 375 4.82 -11.74 4.95
C GLN A 375 3.76 -10.88 4.27
N LEU A 376 4.17 -9.72 3.76
CA LEU A 376 3.26 -8.84 3.04
C LEU A 376 3.06 -9.37 1.62
N ALA A 377 1.82 -9.39 1.14
CA ALA A 377 1.53 -9.77 -0.24
C ALA A 377 2.05 -8.73 -1.23
N SER A 378 2.44 -9.22 -2.40
CA SER A 378 2.68 -8.38 -3.57
C SER A 378 1.36 -7.77 -4.04
N ARG A 379 1.41 -6.51 -4.50
CA ARG A 379 0.24 -5.77 -5.02
C ARG A 379 -0.08 -6.12 -6.47
N GLY A 380 0.61 -7.10 -7.05
CA GLY A 380 0.44 -7.51 -8.42
C GLY A 380 1.66 -8.20 -9.00
N ALA A 381 1.50 -8.76 -10.20
CA ALA A 381 2.50 -9.60 -10.85
C ALA A 381 3.83 -8.86 -11.06
N VAL A 382 3.80 -7.56 -11.39
CA VAL A 382 5.02 -6.75 -11.59
C VAL A 382 5.79 -6.55 -10.28
N GLU A 383 5.08 -6.33 -9.17
CA GLU A 383 5.72 -6.18 -7.86
C GLU A 383 6.24 -7.52 -7.36
N GLU A 384 5.52 -8.63 -7.57
CA GLU A 384 6.00 -9.99 -7.24
C GLU A 384 7.26 -10.38 -8.04
N LEU A 385 7.39 -9.87 -9.27
CA LEU A 385 8.54 -10.13 -10.14
C LEU A 385 9.79 -9.32 -9.75
N VAL A 386 9.61 -8.08 -9.28
CA VAL A 386 10.70 -7.11 -9.09
C VAL A 386 11.07 -6.91 -7.62
N PHE A 387 10.11 -7.09 -6.71
CA PHE A 387 10.27 -6.78 -5.30
C PHE A 387 10.46 -8.06 -4.49
N ASP A 388 11.58 -8.18 -3.80
CA ASP A 388 11.77 -9.24 -2.80
C ASP A 388 10.74 -9.06 -1.69
N ASN A 389 9.85 -10.05 -1.53
CA ASN A 389 8.66 -9.97 -0.69
C ASN A 389 8.98 -9.34 0.69
N PRO A 390 8.43 -8.16 1.00
CA PRO A 390 8.75 -7.48 2.23
C PRO A 390 8.11 -8.22 3.41
N LEU A 391 8.87 -8.26 4.49
CA LEU A 391 8.56 -8.91 5.75
C LEU A 391 8.55 -7.86 6.85
N LEU A 392 7.60 -8.01 7.75
CA LEU A 392 7.58 -7.32 9.03
C LEU A 392 7.82 -8.36 10.12
N ARG A 393 9.00 -8.33 10.73
CA ARG A 393 9.33 -9.17 11.88
C ARG A 393 9.05 -8.39 13.15
N VAL A 394 8.25 -8.95 14.05
CA VAL A 394 7.92 -8.34 15.33
C VAL A 394 8.43 -9.22 16.45
N TYR A 395 9.36 -8.68 17.24
CA TYR A 395 9.78 -9.28 18.49
C TYR A 395 8.92 -8.75 19.63
N THR A 396 8.33 -9.65 20.40
CA THR A 396 7.73 -9.32 21.69
C THR A 396 8.72 -9.71 22.77
N MET A 397 9.42 -8.72 23.33
CA MET A 397 10.35 -8.92 24.43
C MET A 397 9.54 -9.27 25.67
N VAL A 398 9.62 -10.50 26.16
CA VAL A 398 8.93 -10.96 27.39
C VAL A 398 9.82 -10.82 28.62
N GLN A 399 11.14 -10.81 28.42
CA GLN A 399 12.12 -10.44 29.42
C GLN A 399 13.02 -9.33 28.85
N ALA A 400 13.07 -8.20 29.55
CA ALA A 400 13.80 -7.02 29.11
C ALA A 400 15.26 -7.04 29.62
N PRO A 401 16.19 -6.45 28.84
CA PRO A 401 17.49 -6.03 29.35
C PRO A 401 17.36 -5.06 30.55
N PRO A 402 18.43 -4.89 31.35
CA PRO A 402 18.45 -3.91 32.45
C PRO A 402 18.06 -2.50 31.96
N GLY A 403 17.15 -1.85 32.67
CA GLY A 403 16.70 -0.49 32.35
C GLY A 403 15.49 -0.39 31.41
N MET A 404 14.85 -1.51 31.06
CA MET A 404 13.59 -1.51 30.31
C MET A 404 12.50 -2.32 31.03
N VAL A 405 11.25 -1.91 30.85
CA VAL A 405 10.09 -2.63 31.38
C VAL A 405 9.58 -3.61 30.33
N ALA A 406 9.41 -4.88 30.69
CA ALA A 406 8.80 -5.91 29.85
C ALA A 406 7.30 -6.13 30.18
N PRO A 407 6.49 -6.63 29.23
CA PRO A 407 6.84 -6.89 27.82
C PRO A 407 6.76 -5.65 26.92
N PHE A 408 7.56 -5.57 25.85
CA PHE A 408 7.49 -4.49 24.84
C PHE A 408 7.74 -5.02 23.41
N LEU A 409 7.33 -4.25 22.39
CA LEU A 409 7.43 -4.64 20.98
C LEU A 409 8.65 -4.00 20.30
N ILE A 410 9.35 -4.78 19.45
CA ILE A 410 10.42 -4.30 18.58
C ILE A 410 10.13 -4.78 17.14
N PRO A 411 9.60 -3.91 16.26
CA PRO A 411 9.38 -4.24 14.86
C PRO A 411 10.62 -3.98 14.00
N PHE A 412 10.88 -4.87 13.04
CA PHE A 412 11.87 -4.71 11.98
C PHE A 412 11.21 -4.91 10.62
N PHE A 413 11.42 -3.96 9.71
CA PHE A 413 10.96 -4.04 8.32
C PHE A 413 12.13 -4.42 7.42
N GLY A 414 11.93 -5.40 6.54
CA GLY A 414 13.01 -5.87 5.68
C GLY A 414 12.58 -6.91 4.67
N THR A 415 13.55 -7.45 3.93
CA THR A 415 13.47 -8.77 3.29
C THR A 415 14.08 -9.82 4.22
N GLN A 416 13.92 -11.11 3.90
CA GLN A 416 14.54 -12.20 4.67
C GLN A 416 16.04 -11.95 4.92
N GLU A 417 16.79 -11.64 3.85
CA GLU A 417 18.23 -11.37 3.93
C GLU A 417 18.57 -10.19 4.85
N SER A 418 17.81 -9.10 4.76
CA SER A 418 18.06 -7.94 5.64
C SER A 418 17.65 -8.17 7.09
N LEU A 419 16.69 -9.07 7.33
CA LEU A 419 16.23 -9.37 8.69
C LEU A 419 17.13 -10.39 9.38
N ASP A 420 17.90 -11.18 8.64
CA ASP A 420 18.88 -12.09 9.22
C ASP A 420 20.11 -11.34 9.78
N ASP A 421 20.43 -10.15 9.25
CA ASP A 421 21.40 -9.20 9.82
C ASP A 421 20.90 -7.74 9.75
N PRO A 422 20.01 -7.34 10.67
CA PRO A 422 19.33 -6.04 10.61
C PRO A 422 20.28 -4.85 10.78
N MET A 423 21.42 -5.06 11.46
CA MET A 423 22.38 -3.99 11.74
C MET A 423 23.25 -3.65 10.54
N SER A 424 23.62 -4.62 9.70
CA SER A 424 24.36 -4.35 8.46
C SER A 424 23.45 -3.90 7.31
N ALA A 425 22.14 -4.14 7.42
CA ALA A 425 21.14 -3.87 6.39
C ALA A 425 20.26 -2.62 6.65
N LEU A 426 20.68 -1.70 7.54
CA LEU A 426 19.89 -0.51 7.91
C LEU A 426 19.43 0.34 6.71
N GLY A 427 20.29 0.48 5.69
CA GLY A 427 19.97 1.25 4.49
C GLY A 427 18.88 0.63 3.61
N SER A 428 18.85 -0.70 3.49
CA SER A 428 17.80 -1.41 2.74
C SER A 428 16.51 -1.48 3.57
N SER A 429 16.61 -1.72 4.87
CA SER A 429 15.48 -1.68 5.81
C SER A 429 14.75 -0.33 5.77
N THR A 430 15.49 0.79 5.85
CA THR A 430 14.92 2.15 5.77
C THR A 430 14.23 2.40 4.42
N ARG A 431 14.77 1.88 3.31
CA ARG A 431 14.15 2.02 1.99
C ARG A 431 12.84 1.21 1.91
N ILE A 432 12.81 0.02 2.51
CA ILE A 432 11.63 -0.85 2.55
C ILE A 432 10.54 -0.22 3.42
N GLU A 433 10.90 0.34 4.58
CA GLU A 433 9.98 1.05 5.46
C GLU A 433 9.38 2.28 4.76
N ASN A 434 10.21 3.09 4.08
CA ASN A 434 9.72 4.22 3.29
C ASN A 434 8.79 3.82 2.13
N ALA A 435 8.97 2.62 1.57
CA ALA A 435 8.09 2.08 0.52
C ALA A 435 6.80 1.44 1.09
N ASN A 436 6.77 1.19 2.39
CA ASN A 436 5.70 0.48 3.11
C ASN A 436 5.43 1.20 4.42
N PRO A 437 4.78 2.37 4.37
CA PRO A 437 4.64 3.24 5.52
C PRO A 437 3.95 2.50 6.66
N SER A 438 4.68 2.39 7.76
CA SER A 438 4.26 1.79 9.00
C SER A 438 4.40 2.80 10.12
N SER A 439 3.77 2.53 11.26
CA SER A 439 3.93 3.34 12.45
C SER A 439 3.87 2.48 13.70
N VAL A 440 4.77 2.79 14.64
CA VAL A 440 4.67 2.34 16.02
C VAL A 440 3.96 3.44 16.79
N LEU A 441 2.75 3.13 17.22
CA LEU A 441 1.85 4.06 17.87
C LEU A 441 1.66 3.59 19.30
N GLY A 442 1.60 4.52 20.24
CA GLY A 442 1.39 4.15 21.62
C GLY A 442 0.77 5.26 22.45
N SER A 443 0.21 4.85 23.57
CA SER A 443 -0.39 5.75 24.54
C SER A 443 -0.23 5.13 25.92
N SER A 444 -0.09 5.98 26.93
CA SER A 444 -0.01 5.56 28.32
C SER A 444 -0.97 6.35 29.19
N ALA A 445 -1.47 5.68 30.24
CA ALA A 445 -2.33 6.25 31.25
C ALA A 445 -1.79 5.85 32.62
N GLU A 446 -1.91 6.75 33.59
CA GLU A 446 -1.44 6.53 34.95
C GLU A 446 -2.58 6.69 35.94
N TYR A 447 -2.54 5.90 36.99
CA TYR A 447 -3.47 5.99 38.11
C TYR A 447 -2.72 5.90 39.44
N ALA A 448 -2.95 6.86 40.32
CA ALA A 448 -2.41 6.88 41.67
C ALA A 448 -3.55 6.62 42.67
N PRO A 449 -3.48 5.55 43.48
CA PRO A 449 -4.48 5.30 44.51
C PRO A 449 -4.58 6.47 45.50
N SER A 450 -5.80 6.86 45.85
CA SER A 450 -6.07 7.89 46.85
C SER A 450 -7.02 7.38 47.94
N ASP A 451 -7.03 8.04 49.11
CA ASP A 451 -7.90 7.68 50.22
C ASP A 451 -9.41 7.83 49.87
N ALA A 452 -9.73 8.66 48.88
CA ALA A 452 -11.09 8.83 48.37
C ALA A 452 -11.61 7.58 47.66
N ASP A 453 -10.72 6.78 47.05
CA ASP A 453 -11.08 5.58 46.30
C ASP A 453 -11.46 4.39 47.19
N ILE A 454 -11.00 4.41 48.45
CA ILE A 454 -11.24 3.37 49.46
C ILE A 454 -12.59 3.58 50.17
N THR A 455 -13.16 4.78 50.07
CA THR A 455 -14.40 5.18 50.77
C THR A 455 -15.64 5.18 49.88
N ALA A 456 -15.49 4.99 48.57
CA ALA A 456 -16.59 4.90 47.61
C ALA A 456 -17.18 3.48 47.56
N GLY A 457 -17.83 3.06 48.66
CA GLY A 457 -18.61 1.83 48.75
C GLY A 457 -19.78 2.03 49.71
N GLY A 458 -20.97 2.30 49.17
CA GLY A 458 -22.24 2.21 49.87
C GLY A 458 -22.81 0.79 49.79
#